data_AF-A0A9E2CIT8-F1
#
_entry.id   AF-A0A9E2CIT8-F1
#
_cell.length_a   1.000
_cell.length_b   1.000
_cell.length_c   1.000
_cell.angle_alpha   90.00
_cell.angle_beta   90.00
_cell.angle_gamma   90.00
#
_symmetry.space_group_name_H-M   'P 1'
#
loop_
_entity.id
_entity.type
_entity.pdbx_description
1 polymer ?
#
loop_
_entity_poly.entity_id
_entity_poly.type
_entity_poly.pdbx_seq_one_letter_code
_entity_poly.pdbx_strand_id
1 'polypeptide(L)'
;DQCDIINCDGSLSCADCNSNTIPDGCETDCDGNGIPDSCVPPPDSDNDGLNDCQDRCPLTTPLGKCFCPPTGECCWPQFEFCLPNYPPSSCQAMSGVPECLSLPCRQGCLLGDANDDGDLDLHDFAVMQRSFTGPAERPDYVEPLQDYWLVFDFEDDIDIDLGDFQVFEENFSGP
;
A
#
# COMPACT_ATOMS: atom_id res chain seq x y z
N ASP A 1 13.50 18.49 24.32
CA ASP A 1 14.02 18.13 22.97
C ASP A 1 13.15 18.86 21.94
N GLN A 2 13.53 18.87 20.66
CA GLN A 2 12.89 19.74 19.66
C GLN A 2 11.43 19.35 19.31
N CYS A 3 10.93 18.25 19.86
CA CYS A 3 9.58 17.75 19.65
C CYS A 3 8.79 17.55 20.95
N ASP A 4 8.99 18.44 21.92
CA ASP A 4 8.21 18.54 23.16
C ASP A 4 7.52 19.91 23.21
N ILE A 5 6.19 19.90 23.35
CA ILE A 5 5.35 21.10 23.36
C ILE A 5 5.70 22.07 24.50
N ILE A 6 6.32 21.58 25.58
CA ILE A 6 6.66 22.36 26.76
C ILE A 6 7.75 23.42 26.48
N ASN A 7 8.55 23.26 25.43
CA ASN A 7 9.68 24.15 25.10
C ASN A 7 9.55 24.83 23.72
N CYS A 8 8.33 24.97 23.22
CA CYS A 8 8.07 25.45 21.86
C CYS A 8 7.95 26.99 21.80
N ASP A 9 8.31 27.61 20.66
CA ASP A 9 8.47 29.07 20.51
C ASP A 9 7.17 29.85 20.20
N GLY A 10 6.03 29.17 20.17
CA GLY A 10 4.71 29.75 19.89
C GLY A 10 4.42 30.00 18.40
N SER A 11 5.24 29.45 17.50
CA SER A 11 4.98 29.41 16.06
C SER A 11 3.82 28.46 15.69
N LEU A 12 3.38 28.48 14.43
CA LEU A 12 2.38 27.53 13.92
C LEU A 12 2.87 26.07 14.00
N SER A 13 4.18 25.82 13.92
CA SER A 13 4.77 24.49 14.17
C SER A 13 4.68 24.05 15.64
N CYS A 14 4.29 24.95 16.55
CA CYS A 14 4.06 24.67 17.97
C CYS A 14 2.57 24.55 18.32
N ALA A 15 1.69 24.52 17.32
CA ALA A 15 0.32 24.08 17.53
C ALA A 15 0.29 22.60 17.95
N ASP A 16 -0.82 22.18 18.55
CA ASP A 16 -1.09 20.79 18.94
C ASP A 16 -2.59 20.58 18.73
N CYS A 17 -2.93 20.33 17.47
CA CYS A 17 -4.31 20.27 17.01
C CYS A 17 -5.11 19.10 17.63
N ASN A 18 -4.41 18.01 17.98
CA ASN A 18 -4.97 16.75 18.42
C ASN A 18 -4.79 16.54 19.94
N SER A 19 -4.10 17.46 20.61
CA SER A 19 -3.82 17.49 22.05
C SER A 19 -3.02 16.28 22.56
N ASN A 20 -2.13 15.74 21.73
CA ASN A 20 -1.29 14.59 22.08
C ASN A 20 0.05 14.98 22.74
N THR A 21 0.28 16.27 23.00
CA THR A 21 1.50 16.84 23.61
C THR A 21 2.76 16.81 22.73
N ILE A 22 2.61 16.45 21.46
CA ILE A 22 3.63 16.56 20.42
C ILE A 22 3.29 17.80 19.57
N PRO A 23 4.24 18.70 19.30
CA PRO A 23 3.99 19.83 18.41
C PRO A 23 3.65 19.36 16.99
N ASP A 24 2.66 20.00 16.34
CA ASP A 24 2.23 19.75 14.97
C ASP A 24 3.42 19.70 13.99
N GLY A 25 4.41 20.59 14.15
CA GLY A 25 5.61 20.62 13.29
C GLY A 25 6.55 19.41 13.43
N CYS A 26 6.28 18.51 14.36
CA CYS A 26 6.98 17.23 14.56
C CYS A 26 6.13 16.02 14.19
N GLU A 27 4.90 16.23 13.70
CA GLU A 27 4.02 15.17 13.23
C GLU A 27 4.10 15.01 11.71
N THR A 28 3.61 13.87 11.20
CA THR A 28 3.59 13.59 9.76
C THR A 28 2.56 14.48 9.07
N ASP A 29 2.96 15.10 7.97
CA ASP A 29 2.12 15.86 7.03
C ASP A 29 2.41 15.29 5.65
N CYS A 30 1.71 14.23 5.30
CA CYS A 30 2.03 13.48 4.11
C CYS A 30 1.54 14.17 2.83
N ASP A 31 0.39 14.86 2.87
CA ASP A 31 -0.14 15.59 1.72
C ASP A 31 0.52 16.96 1.51
N GLY A 32 1.36 17.39 2.46
CA GLY A 32 2.18 18.59 2.39
C GLY A 32 1.37 19.89 2.49
N ASN A 33 0.18 19.83 3.08
CA ASN A 33 -0.72 20.96 3.18
C ASN A 33 -0.36 21.92 4.35
N GLY A 34 0.60 21.55 5.19
CA GLY A 34 1.06 22.31 6.35
C GLY A 34 0.26 22.04 7.64
N ILE A 35 -0.59 21.02 7.64
CA ILE A 35 -1.38 20.54 8.77
C ILE A 35 -1.10 19.04 8.91
N PRO A 36 -0.71 18.55 10.11
CA PRO A 36 -0.48 17.13 10.31
C PRO A 36 -1.69 16.23 10.02
N ASP A 37 -1.39 15.01 9.55
CA ASP A 37 -2.36 13.95 9.24
C ASP A 37 -3.22 13.58 10.47
N SER A 38 -2.65 13.76 11.67
CA SER A 38 -3.29 13.52 12.96
C SER A 38 -4.41 14.53 13.28
N CYS A 39 -4.33 15.74 12.72
CA CYS A 39 -5.31 16.82 12.85
C CYS A 39 -6.44 16.66 11.85
N VAL A 40 -6.04 16.40 10.61
CA VAL A 40 -6.88 16.34 9.43
C VAL A 40 -6.37 15.14 8.66
N PRO A 41 -7.15 14.05 8.63
CA PRO A 41 -6.77 12.88 7.83
C PRO A 41 -6.51 13.30 6.39
N PRO A 42 -5.42 12.80 5.77
CA PRO A 42 -5.18 13.02 4.36
C PRO A 42 -6.38 12.54 3.54
N PRO A 43 -6.62 13.15 2.37
CA PRO A 43 -7.73 12.76 1.50
C PRO A 43 -7.67 11.27 1.16
N ASP A 44 -8.83 10.69 0.92
CA ASP A 44 -9.03 9.38 0.30
C ASP A 44 -9.84 9.65 -0.97
N SER A 45 -9.12 9.87 -2.06
CA SER A 45 -9.65 10.45 -3.29
C SER A 45 -10.55 9.49 -4.06
N ASP A 46 -10.37 8.18 -3.92
CA ASP A 46 -11.24 7.15 -4.51
C ASP A 46 -12.17 6.44 -3.51
N ASN A 47 -12.07 6.80 -2.23
CA ASN A 47 -12.90 6.34 -1.12
C ASN A 47 -12.83 4.82 -0.91
N ASP A 48 -11.65 4.25 -1.07
CA ASP A 48 -11.42 2.81 -0.97
C ASP A 48 -11.07 2.35 0.46
N GLY A 49 -10.86 3.30 1.38
CA GLY A 49 -10.52 3.05 2.78
C GLY A 49 -9.04 3.21 3.11
N LEU A 50 -8.18 3.43 2.12
CA LEU A 50 -6.79 3.86 2.26
C LEU A 50 -6.71 5.35 1.87
N ASN A 51 -6.06 6.18 2.68
CA ASN A 51 -5.85 7.57 2.28
C ASN A 51 -4.78 7.67 1.18
N ASP A 52 -4.80 8.76 0.41
CA ASP A 52 -3.92 9.05 -0.74
C ASP A 52 -2.42 8.95 -0.44
N CYS A 53 -2.07 8.98 0.84
CA CYS A 53 -0.72 8.87 1.35
C CYS A 53 -0.29 7.42 1.60
N GLN A 54 -1.22 6.61 2.08
CA GLN A 54 -1.09 5.16 2.27
C GLN A 54 -1.53 4.38 1.06
N ASP A 55 -2.14 5.02 0.08
CA ASP A 55 -2.64 4.37 -1.09
C ASP A 55 -1.60 4.48 -2.21
N ARG A 56 -1.15 3.32 -2.73
CA ARG A 56 -0.35 3.25 -3.97
C ARG A 56 -1.17 3.66 -5.19
N CYS A 57 -2.49 3.56 -5.06
CA CYS A 57 -3.53 3.83 -6.01
C CYS A 57 -4.31 5.13 -5.74
N PRO A 58 -3.72 6.24 -5.22
CA PRO A 58 -4.40 7.31 -4.48
C PRO A 58 -5.39 8.15 -5.31
N LEU A 59 -5.60 7.80 -6.57
CA LEU A 59 -6.53 8.42 -7.49
C LEU A 59 -7.24 7.35 -8.32
N THR A 60 -7.44 6.12 -7.86
CA THR A 60 -8.12 5.12 -8.71
C THR A 60 -9.59 5.43 -8.85
N THR A 61 -9.91 6.34 -9.76
CA THR A 61 -11.04 6.17 -10.66
C THR A 61 -10.74 6.72 -12.06
N PRO A 62 -9.97 5.97 -12.87
CA PRO A 62 -8.54 6.28 -13.19
C PRO A 62 -7.95 7.58 -12.57
N LEU A 63 -6.65 7.85 -12.46
CA LEU A 63 -5.48 7.58 -13.30
C LEU A 63 -4.24 7.80 -12.39
N GLY A 64 -3.37 6.79 -12.24
CA GLY A 64 -2.34 6.88 -11.20
C GLY A 64 -1.39 5.71 -11.11
N LYS A 65 -1.72 4.70 -10.28
CA LYS A 65 -0.68 3.72 -9.87
C LYS A 65 -1.10 2.44 -9.14
N CYS A 66 -2.23 1.83 -9.48
CA CYS A 66 -2.27 0.37 -9.65
C CYS A 66 -3.28 0.08 -10.76
N PHE A 67 -2.81 -0.55 -11.83
CA PHE A 67 -3.64 -0.83 -12.99
C PHE A 67 -4.36 -2.17 -12.77
N CYS A 68 -5.08 -2.26 -11.65
CA CYS A 68 -5.78 -3.47 -11.28
C CYS A 68 -7.07 -3.54 -12.09
N PRO A 69 -7.29 -4.64 -12.81
CA PRO A 69 -8.51 -4.81 -13.57
C PRO A 69 -9.76 -4.72 -12.70
N PRO A 70 -10.75 -3.88 -13.08
CA PRO A 70 -12.08 -3.95 -12.50
C PRO A 70 -12.64 -5.37 -12.62
N THR A 71 -13.64 -5.68 -11.80
CA THR A 71 -14.22 -7.02 -11.82
C THR A 71 -14.72 -7.43 -13.20
N GLY A 72 -14.18 -8.55 -13.68
CA GLY A 72 -14.43 -9.14 -14.98
C GLY A 72 -13.56 -8.59 -16.12
N GLU A 73 -12.54 -7.78 -15.85
CA GLU A 73 -11.72 -7.13 -16.87
C GLU A 73 -10.29 -7.68 -16.97
N CYS A 74 -9.64 -7.37 -18.09
CA CYS A 74 -8.22 -7.56 -18.35
C CYS A 74 -7.62 -6.23 -18.81
N CYS A 75 -6.47 -5.87 -18.28
CA CYS A 75 -5.97 -4.51 -18.30
C CYS A 75 -4.52 -4.48 -18.80
N TRP A 76 -4.19 -3.55 -19.71
CA TRP A 76 -2.83 -3.30 -20.18
C TRP A 76 -2.32 -1.94 -19.67
N PRO A 77 -1.50 -1.92 -18.60
CA PRO A 77 -1.06 -0.68 -17.95
C PRO A 77 -0.28 0.23 -18.90
N GLN A 78 0.58 -0.36 -19.73
CA GLN A 78 1.38 0.33 -20.76
C GLN A 78 0.55 1.14 -21.78
N PHE A 79 -0.75 0.85 -21.88
CA PHE A 79 -1.66 1.47 -22.84
C PHE A 79 -2.89 2.11 -22.17
N GLU A 80 -2.96 2.10 -20.83
CA GLU A 80 -4.08 2.64 -20.03
C GLU A 80 -5.47 2.17 -20.51
N PHE A 81 -5.61 0.90 -20.89
CA PHE A 81 -6.92 0.35 -21.27
C PHE A 81 -7.24 -0.99 -20.62
N CYS A 82 -8.55 -1.24 -20.49
CA CYS A 82 -9.10 -2.49 -20.00
C CYS A 82 -10.18 -3.04 -20.95
N LEU A 83 -10.28 -4.36 -21.02
CA LEU A 83 -11.27 -5.09 -21.80
C LEU A 83 -12.15 -5.92 -20.87
N PRO A 84 -13.49 -5.71 -20.87
CA PRO A 84 -14.40 -6.52 -20.08
C PRO A 84 -14.61 -7.90 -20.70
N ASN A 85 -14.89 -8.88 -19.85
CA ASN A 85 -15.14 -10.29 -20.19
C ASN A 85 -13.99 -10.95 -20.96
N TYR A 86 -12.74 -10.56 -20.65
CA TYR A 86 -11.56 -11.13 -21.30
C TYR A 86 -11.04 -12.33 -20.49
N PRO A 87 -10.78 -13.50 -21.11
CA PRO A 87 -10.33 -14.67 -20.37
C PRO A 87 -8.96 -14.45 -19.69
N PRO A 88 -8.79 -14.81 -18.40
CA PRO A 88 -7.53 -14.56 -17.67
C PRO A 88 -6.28 -15.15 -18.34
N SER A 89 -6.37 -16.40 -18.81
CA SER A 89 -5.26 -17.05 -19.51
C SER A 89 -4.89 -16.38 -20.84
N SER A 90 -5.87 -15.76 -21.51
CA SER A 90 -5.61 -14.98 -22.73
C SER A 90 -5.03 -13.62 -22.39
N CYS A 91 -5.41 -13.05 -21.24
CA CYS A 91 -4.91 -11.77 -20.75
C CYS A 91 -3.41 -11.84 -20.50
N GLN A 92 -2.99 -12.80 -19.66
CA GLN A 92 -1.59 -13.04 -19.32
C GLN A 92 -0.74 -13.36 -20.57
N ALA A 93 -1.28 -14.16 -21.50
CA ALA A 93 -0.60 -14.50 -22.76
C ALA A 93 -0.31 -13.28 -23.66
N MET A 94 -1.02 -12.17 -23.44
CA MET A 94 -0.85 -10.91 -24.16
C MET A 94 -0.15 -9.83 -23.32
N SER A 95 0.49 -10.22 -22.20
CA SER A 95 1.07 -9.30 -21.22
C SER A 95 0.08 -8.26 -20.70
N GLY A 96 -1.19 -8.68 -20.59
CA GLY A 96 -2.21 -7.96 -19.83
C GLY A 96 -2.30 -8.54 -18.42
N VAL A 97 -2.75 -7.72 -17.49
CA VAL A 97 -3.04 -8.05 -16.10
C VAL A 97 -4.51 -8.48 -16.01
N PRO A 98 -4.84 -9.73 -15.65
CA PRO A 98 -6.22 -10.19 -15.46
C PRO A 98 -6.74 -9.84 -14.07
N GLU A 99 -8.07 -9.81 -13.88
CA GLU A 99 -8.66 -9.75 -12.54
C GLU A 99 -8.12 -10.88 -11.66
N CYS A 100 -7.56 -10.50 -10.52
CA CYS A 100 -7.24 -11.42 -9.45
C CYS A 100 -8.55 -11.88 -8.79
N LEU A 101 -8.94 -13.13 -9.06
CA LEU A 101 -10.18 -13.75 -8.55
C LEU A 101 -9.95 -14.73 -7.40
N SER A 102 -8.71 -15.09 -7.12
CA SER A 102 -8.33 -16.08 -6.11
C SER A 102 -7.22 -15.54 -5.24
N LEU A 103 -7.43 -15.59 -3.92
CA LEU A 103 -6.50 -15.07 -2.92
C LEU A 103 -5.03 -15.46 -3.20
N PRO A 104 -4.07 -14.57 -2.88
CA PRO A 104 -4.27 -13.30 -2.18
C PRO A 104 -4.57 -12.17 -3.18
N CYS A 105 -5.79 -11.64 -3.10
CA CYS A 105 -6.23 -10.52 -3.94
C CYS A 105 -6.80 -9.42 -3.08
N ARG A 106 -6.50 -8.18 -3.45
CA ARG A 106 -7.11 -6.98 -2.86
C ARG A 106 -7.60 -6.10 -3.99
N GLN A 107 -8.91 -5.81 -4.01
CA GLN A 107 -9.54 -4.93 -5.01
C GLN A 107 -9.22 -5.30 -6.48
N GLY A 108 -9.06 -6.59 -6.78
CA GLY A 108 -8.75 -7.09 -8.13
C GLY A 108 -7.26 -7.14 -8.47
N CYS A 109 -6.39 -6.61 -7.60
CA CYS A 109 -4.93 -6.74 -7.67
C CYS A 109 -4.47 -8.08 -7.07
N LEU A 110 -3.43 -8.67 -7.66
CA LEU A 110 -2.66 -9.74 -7.01
C LEU A 110 -1.79 -9.09 -5.93
N LEU A 111 -1.98 -9.50 -4.66
CA LEU A 111 -1.06 -9.09 -3.60
C LEU A 111 0.25 -9.85 -3.75
N GLY A 112 1.35 -9.22 -3.36
CA GLY A 112 2.69 -9.81 -3.39
C GLY A 112 3.42 -9.70 -4.72
N ASP A 113 2.74 -9.39 -5.83
CA ASP A 113 3.33 -9.10 -7.14
C ASP A 113 4.04 -7.73 -7.08
N ALA A 114 5.28 -7.74 -6.61
CA ALA A 114 6.05 -6.54 -6.31
C ALA A 114 6.81 -6.00 -7.52
N ASN A 115 6.96 -6.83 -8.56
CA ASN A 115 7.63 -6.48 -9.81
C ASN A 115 6.63 -6.12 -10.95
N ASP A 116 5.32 -6.23 -10.68
CA ASP A 116 4.19 -5.96 -11.59
C ASP A 116 4.16 -6.88 -12.83
N ASP A 117 4.61 -8.13 -12.73
CA ASP A 117 4.64 -9.08 -13.85
C ASP A 117 3.45 -10.06 -13.90
N GLY A 118 2.58 -10.00 -12.91
CA GLY A 118 1.28 -10.69 -12.89
C GLY A 118 1.32 -12.11 -12.34
N ASP A 119 2.42 -12.52 -11.71
CA ASP A 119 2.49 -13.72 -10.89
C ASP A 119 3.13 -13.47 -9.52
N LEU A 120 3.22 -14.52 -8.71
CA LEU A 120 3.85 -14.49 -7.39
C LEU A 120 5.03 -15.46 -7.41
N ASP A 121 6.25 -14.94 -7.49
CA ASP A 121 7.45 -15.73 -7.79
C ASP A 121 8.71 -15.36 -6.96
N LEU A 122 9.88 -15.86 -7.39
CA LEU A 122 11.14 -15.59 -6.70
C LEU A 122 11.62 -14.14 -6.83
N HIS A 123 11.23 -13.42 -7.89
CA HIS A 123 11.53 -12.00 -8.04
C HIS A 123 10.77 -11.19 -7.01
N ASP A 124 9.51 -11.53 -6.74
CA ASP A 124 8.72 -10.90 -5.68
C ASP A 124 9.27 -11.21 -4.30
N PHE A 125 9.63 -12.48 -4.07
CA PHE A 125 10.24 -12.88 -2.82
C PHE A 125 11.55 -12.11 -2.54
N ALA A 126 12.34 -11.81 -3.57
CA ALA A 126 13.56 -11.02 -3.42
C ALA A 126 13.29 -9.58 -2.96
N VAL A 127 12.10 -9.05 -3.25
CA VAL A 127 11.60 -7.79 -2.69
C VAL A 127 11.12 -8.02 -1.26
N MET A 128 10.24 -9.00 -1.02
CA MET A 128 9.68 -9.32 0.30
C MET A 128 10.75 -9.51 1.37
N GLN A 129 11.85 -10.20 1.04
CA GLN A 129 12.97 -10.46 1.95
C GLN A 129 13.57 -9.20 2.59
N ARG A 130 13.44 -8.05 1.93
CA ARG A 130 13.98 -6.77 2.41
C ARG A 130 12.98 -5.97 3.22
N SER A 131 11.75 -6.47 3.29
CA SER A 131 10.60 -5.78 3.83
C SER A 131 10.14 -6.35 5.17
N PHE A 132 10.68 -7.50 5.60
CA PHE A 132 10.35 -8.09 6.89
C PHE A 132 10.64 -7.12 8.04
N THR A 133 9.58 -6.84 8.81
CA THR A 133 9.64 -6.00 10.01
C THR A 133 9.44 -6.80 11.29
N GLY A 134 8.89 -8.02 11.14
CA GLY A 134 8.41 -8.81 12.26
C GLY A 134 7.11 -8.25 12.84
N PRO A 135 6.56 -8.94 13.86
CA PRO A 135 5.21 -8.68 14.35
C PRO A 135 5.06 -7.32 15.05
N ALA A 136 3.97 -6.62 14.76
CA ALA A 136 3.65 -5.27 15.24
C ALA A 136 3.57 -5.18 16.77
N GLU A 137 3.29 -6.29 17.47
CA GLU A 137 3.20 -6.26 18.94
C GLU A 137 4.55 -6.27 19.65
N ARG A 138 5.67 -6.35 18.91
CA ARG A 138 6.99 -6.42 19.51
C ARG A 138 7.61 -5.04 19.77
N PRO A 139 8.37 -4.89 20.87
CA PRO A 139 9.01 -3.61 21.22
C PRO A 139 10.09 -3.16 20.22
N ASP A 140 10.63 -4.09 19.45
CA ASP A 140 11.63 -3.87 18.40
C ASP A 140 11.04 -3.76 17.00
N TYR A 141 9.70 -3.71 16.87
CA TYR A 141 9.01 -3.46 15.62
C TYR A 141 9.48 -2.13 15.01
N VAL A 142 9.77 -2.18 13.73
CA VAL A 142 10.03 -1.02 12.89
C VAL A 142 8.97 -1.05 11.81
N GLU A 143 8.18 0.00 11.70
CA GLU A 143 7.15 0.08 10.66
C GLU A 143 7.79 -0.11 9.28
N PRO A 144 7.23 -1.00 8.43
CA PRO A 144 7.77 -1.23 7.09
C PRO A 144 7.69 0.06 6.29
N LEU A 145 8.59 0.21 5.31
CA LEU A 145 8.40 1.30 4.35
C LEU A 145 7.00 1.16 3.75
N GLN A 146 6.30 2.29 3.65
CA GLN A 146 4.88 2.35 3.29
C GLN A 146 4.56 1.62 1.98
N ASP A 147 5.54 1.57 1.07
CA ASP A 147 5.43 0.85 -0.19
C ASP A 147 5.38 -0.67 -0.06
N TYR A 148 5.81 -1.27 1.06
CA TYR A 148 5.93 -2.72 1.18
C TYR A 148 4.77 -3.40 1.91
N TRP A 149 4.20 -2.78 2.95
CA TRP A 149 3.07 -3.41 3.67
C TRP A 149 1.87 -3.54 2.75
N LEU A 150 1.59 -2.55 1.90
CA LEU A 150 0.52 -2.62 0.89
C LEU A 150 0.65 -3.78 -0.11
N VAL A 151 1.87 -4.31 -0.28
CA VAL A 151 2.15 -5.40 -1.22
C VAL A 151 2.18 -6.73 -0.51
N PHE A 152 2.77 -6.79 0.68
CA PHE A 152 3.12 -8.03 1.36
C PHE A 152 2.38 -8.28 2.68
N ASP A 153 1.57 -7.33 3.16
CA ASP A 153 0.63 -7.54 4.27
C ASP A 153 -0.60 -8.28 3.72
N PHE A 154 -0.52 -9.59 3.76
CA PHE A 154 -1.53 -10.50 3.24
C PHE A 154 -2.67 -10.74 4.23
N GLU A 155 -2.43 -10.51 5.51
CA GLU A 155 -3.39 -10.77 6.59
C GLU A 155 -4.01 -9.53 7.24
N ASP A 156 -3.69 -8.34 6.73
CA ASP A 156 -4.23 -7.03 7.12
C ASP A 156 -3.93 -6.66 8.58
N ASP A 157 -2.76 -7.03 9.09
CA ASP A 157 -2.34 -6.74 10.46
C ASP A 157 -1.24 -5.69 10.59
N ILE A 158 -0.86 -5.07 9.46
CA ILE A 158 0.01 -3.88 9.37
C ILE A 158 1.47 -4.24 9.71
N ASP A 159 1.85 -5.50 9.57
CA ASP A 159 3.25 -5.89 9.54
C ASP A 159 3.60 -6.76 8.33
N ILE A 160 4.89 -7.07 8.20
CA ILE A 160 5.39 -8.00 7.20
C ILE A 160 6.19 -9.03 7.96
N ASP A 161 5.58 -10.18 8.19
CA ASP A 161 6.16 -11.22 9.02
C ASP A 161 6.00 -12.65 8.47
N LEU A 162 6.11 -13.65 9.34
CA LEU A 162 6.05 -15.05 8.94
C LEU A 162 4.63 -15.52 8.61
N GLY A 163 3.57 -14.86 9.09
CA GLY A 163 2.20 -15.15 8.68
C GLY A 163 1.97 -14.74 7.23
N ASP A 164 2.40 -13.53 6.85
CA ASP A 164 2.47 -13.08 5.46
C ASP A 164 3.27 -14.01 4.57
N PHE A 165 4.46 -14.42 5.04
CA PHE A 165 5.30 -15.35 4.30
C PHE A 165 4.62 -16.69 4.08
N GLN A 166 3.81 -17.16 5.03
CA GLN A 166 3.03 -18.38 4.84
C GLN A 166 2.02 -18.21 3.71
N VAL A 167 1.28 -17.09 3.69
CA VAL A 167 0.33 -16.80 2.60
C VAL A 167 1.05 -16.67 1.25
N PHE A 168 2.22 -16.04 1.23
CA PHE A 168 3.08 -15.96 0.04
C PHE A 168 3.47 -17.35 -0.48
N GLU A 169 4.01 -18.23 0.38
CA GLU A 169 4.44 -19.58 0.00
C GLU A 169 3.28 -20.44 -0.52
N GLU A 170 2.09 -20.30 0.06
CA GLU A 170 0.89 -21.04 -0.35
C GLU A 170 0.40 -20.66 -1.75
N ASN A 171 0.72 -19.45 -2.22
CA ASN A 171 0.22 -18.89 -3.48
C ASN A 171 1.30 -18.66 -4.54
N PHE A 172 2.49 -19.20 -4.30
CA PHE A 172 3.60 -19.21 -5.25
C PHE A 172 3.16 -19.82 -6.60
N SER A 173 3.17 -19.02 -7.65
CA SER A 173 2.53 -19.37 -8.93
C SER A 173 3.39 -19.11 -10.18
N GLY A 174 4.52 -18.41 -10.04
CA GLY A 174 5.48 -18.16 -11.13
C GLY A 174 6.69 -19.12 -11.17
N PRO A 175 7.53 -19.04 -12.21
CA PRO A 175 8.72 -19.87 -12.41
C PRO A 175 9.93 -19.56 -11.52
#